data_AF-A0A7W0Z988-F1
#
_entry.id   AF-A0A7W0Z988-F1
#
_cell.length_a   1.000
_cell.length_b   1.000
_cell.length_c   1.000
_cell.angle_alpha   90.00
_cell.angle_beta   90.00
_cell.angle_gamma   90.00
#
_symmetry.space_group_name_H-M   'P 1'
#
loop_
_entity.id
_entity.type
_entity.pdbx_description
1 polymer ?
#
loop_
_entity_poly.entity_id
_entity_poly.type
_entity_poly.pdbx_seq_one_letter_code
_entity_poly.pdbx_strand_id
1 'polypeptide(L)'
;INESLSDVFGELVDLTNGRGTDTPANRWQLGEDVAGGGVIRNMADPTLFKDPDKMTSSLYVADEEQDDSGGVHVNSGVNNKAAYLLTDGGSFNGQTVSGLGVDKVAKLYYEVESNLLTSGSDYPISTTGSGRRAST
;
A
#
# COMPACT_ATOMS: atom_id res chain seq x y z
N ILE A 1 4.72 -0.60 6.89
CA ILE A 1 5.21 -1.53 5.83
C ILE A 1 4.56 -2.90 5.96
N ASN A 2 4.66 -3.59 7.11
CA ASN A 2 4.11 -4.94 7.31
C ASN A 2 2.65 -5.07 6.86
N GLU A 3 1.74 -4.25 7.39
CA GLU A 3 0.32 -4.32 7.02
C GLU A 3 0.08 -4.15 5.52
N SER A 4 0.81 -3.24 4.87
CA SER A 4 0.73 -3.06 3.42
C SER A 4 1.25 -4.28 2.64
N LEU A 5 2.25 -5.02 3.13
CA LEU A 5 2.67 -6.26 2.48
C LEU A 5 1.55 -7.31 2.53
N SER A 6 0.90 -7.45 3.69
CA SER A 6 -0.26 -8.33 3.85
C SER A 6 -1.40 -7.96 2.89
N ASP A 7 -1.72 -6.67 2.80
CA ASP A 7 -2.71 -6.13 1.86
C ASP A 7 -2.32 -6.45 0.40
N VAL A 8 -1.09 -6.16 0.02
CA VAL A 8 -0.59 -6.36 -1.35
C VAL A 8 -0.63 -7.84 -1.75
N PHE A 9 -0.11 -8.74 -0.92
CA PHE A 9 -0.16 -10.17 -1.28
C PHE A 9 -1.57 -10.73 -1.24
N GLY A 10 -2.40 -10.29 -0.30
CA GLY A 10 -3.81 -10.65 -0.24
C GLY A 10 -4.54 -10.28 -1.53
N GLU A 11 -4.39 -9.02 -1.96
CA GLU A 11 -5.04 -8.50 -3.16
C GLU A 11 -4.50 -9.15 -4.44
N LEU A 12 -3.18 -9.33 -4.58
CA LEU A 12 -2.60 -9.96 -5.76
C LEU A 12 -3.05 -11.43 -5.90
N VAL A 13 -3.25 -12.13 -4.78
CA VAL A 13 -3.87 -13.45 -4.79
C VAL A 13 -5.33 -13.35 -5.22
N ASP A 14 -6.07 -12.36 -4.73
CA ASP A 14 -7.48 -12.22 -5.07
C ASP A 14 -7.69 -11.98 -6.57
N LEU A 15 -6.99 -10.98 -7.11
CA LEU A 15 -6.95 -10.61 -8.52
C LEU A 15 -6.60 -11.75 -9.50
N THR A 16 -6.01 -12.84 -9.00
CA THR A 16 -5.52 -13.96 -9.82
C THR A 16 -6.19 -15.30 -9.53
N ASN A 17 -6.97 -15.41 -8.44
CA ASN A 17 -7.56 -16.68 -8.02
C ASN A 17 -8.81 -17.07 -8.85
N GLY A 18 -9.34 -16.15 -9.66
CA GLY A 18 -10.51 -16.36 -10.52
C GLY A 18 -11.84 -16.49 -9.74
N ARG A 19 -11.90 -15.95 -8.53
CA ARG A 19 -13.05 -15.88 -7.63
C ARG A 19 -13.36 -14.41 -7.36
N GLY A 20 -14.40 -14.18 -6.55
CA GLY A 20 -14.75 -12.84 -6.12
C GLY A 20 -15.26 -11.94 -7.24
N THR A 21 -15.30 -10.63 -6.96
CA THR A 21 -15.75 -9.63 -7.92
C THR A 21 -14.65 -8.63 -8.26
N ASP A 22 -13.78 -8.96 -9.22
CA ASP A 22 -12.70 -8.05 -9.67
C ASP A 22 -13.13 -7.08 -10.78
N THR A 23 -14.23 -6.36 -10.59
CA THR A 23 -14.60 -5.33 -11.57
C THR A 23 -13.61 -4.15 -11.49
N PRO A 24 -13.48 -3.33 -12.53
CA PRO A 24 -12.64 -2.13 -12.46
C PRO A 24 -12.97 -1.19 -11.28
N ALA A 25 -14.18 -1.27 -10.70
CA ALA A 25 -14.61 -0.42 -9.61
C ALA A 25 -14.21 -0.94 -8.21
N ASN A 26 -13.93 -2.24 -8.07
CA ASN A 26 -13.73 -2.88 -6.76
C ASN A 26 -12.51 -3.79 -6.65
N ARG A 27 -11.81 -4.11 -7.76
CA ARG A 27 -10.57 -4.91 -7.81
C ARG A 27 -9.33 -4.39 -7.03
N TRP A 28 -9.52 -3.42 -6.15
CA TRP A 28 -8.51 -2.84 -5.26
C TRP A 28 -9.14 -2.46 -3.90
N GLN A 29 -10.31 -3.03 -3.59
CA GLN A 29 -11.04 -2.82 -2.35
C GLN A 29 -10.80 -4.03 -1.47
N LEU A 30 -10.27 -3.82 -0.27
CA LEU A 30 -9.98 -4.94 0.62
C LEU A 30 -11.22 -5.30 1.44
N GLY A 31 -11.64 -6.57 1.35
CA GLY A 31 -12.71 -7.15 2.16
C GLY A 31 -14.12 -6.99 1.59
N GLU A 32 -14.25 -6.48 0.36
CA GLU A 32 -15.49 -6.33 -0.38
C GLU A 32 -16.29 -7.64 -0.51
N ASP A 33 -15.61 -8.78 -0.65
CA ASP A 33 -16.25 -10.09 -0.80
C ASP A 33 -16.50 -10.82 0.53
N VAL A 34 -16.11 -10.23 1.67
CA VAL A 34 -16.35 -10.81 3.00
C VAL A 34 -17.81 -10.55 3.40
N ALA A 35 -18.58 -11.64 3.51
CA ALA A 35 -19.97 -11.59 3.95
C ALA A 35 -20.11 -10.89 5.32
N GLY A 36 -20.73 -9.70 5.32
CA GLY A 36 -20.95 -8.90 6.53
C GLY A 36 -19.73 -8.09 7.00
N GLY A 37 -18.58 -8.19 6.33
CA GLY A 37 -17.37 -7.43 6.63
C GLY A 37 -17.33 -6.08 5.91
N GLY A 38 -17.68 -6.07 4.63
CA GLY A 38 -17.64 -4.88 3.79
C GLY A 38 -16.21 -4.38 3.52
N VAL A 39 -16.10 -3.38 2.66
CA VAL A 39 -14.82 -2.78 2.29
C VAL A 39 -14.24 -2.05 3.49
N ILE A 40 -12.99 -2.37 3.84
CA ILE A 40 -12.28 -1.73 4.97
C ILE A 40 -11.16 -0.78 4.51
N ARG A 41 -10.62 -0.99 3.30
CA ARG A 41 -9.55 -0.18 2.71
C ARG A 41 -9.70 -0.15 1.19
N ASN A 42 -9.12 0.85 0.55
CA ASN A 42 -9.04 0.92 -0.91
C ASN A 42 -7.61 1.24 -1.33
N MET A 43 -6.95 0.30 -2.01
CA MET A 43 -5.55 0.47 -2.42
C MET A 43 -5.41 1.46 -3.59
N ALA A 44 -6.44 1.59 -4.44
CA ALA A 44 -6.45 2.56 -5.53
C ALA A 44 -6.69 4.00 -5.04
N ASP A 45 -7.50 4.19 -4.01
CA ASP A 45 -7.72 5.49 -3.35
C ASP A 45 -7.87 5.31 -1.83
N PRO A 46 -6.74 5.27 -1.08
CA PRO A 46 -6.75 5.08 0.37
C PRO A 46 -7.54 6.16 1.11
N THR A 47 -7.65 7.36 0.54
CA THR A 47 -8.28 8.51 1.19
C THR A 47 -9.78 8.30 1.44
N LEU A 48 -10.43 7.40 0.68
CA LEU A 48 -11.82 6.99 0.89
C LEU A 48 -12.06 6.38 2.28
N PHE A 49 -11.02 5.78 2.86
CA PHE A 49 -11.05 5.15 4.18
C PHE A 49 -10.25 5.92 5.23
N LYS A 50 -9.91 7.18 4.94
CA LYS A 50 -9.10 8.08 5.78
C LYS A 50 -7.64 7.62 5.95
N ASP A 51 -7.15 6.79 5.05
CA ASP A 51 -5.75 6.41 4.98
C ASP A 51 -4.97 7.37 4.06
N PRO A 52 -3.71 7.70 4.36
CA PRO A 52 -2.85 8.50 3.49
C PRO A 52 -2.51 7.77 2.18
N ASP A 53 -2.59 8.48 1.06
CA ASP A 53 -2.13 8.04 -0.27
C ASP A 53 -0.66 8.39 -0.55
N LYS A 54 -0.05 9.23 0.31
CA LYS A 54 1.36 9.67 0.25
C LYS A 54 1.85 10.07 1.63
N MET A 55 3.17 10.04 1.82
CA MET A 55 3.85 10.44 3.07
C MET A 55 3.59 11.91 3.46
N THR A 56 3.27 12.79 2.51
CA THR A 56 2.95 14.21 2.75
C THR A 56 1.45 14.48 2.87
N SER A 57 0.62 13.42 2.92
CA SER A 57 -0.81 13.57 3.15
C SER A 57 -1.07 14.11 4.55
N SER A 58 -2.10 14.93 4.72
CA SER A 58 -2.58 15.34 6.05
C SER A 58 -3.19 14.17 6.84
N LEU A 59 -3.46 13.05 6.18
CA LEU A 59 -3.89 11.80 6.80
C LEU A 59 -2.71 10.95 7.29
N TYR A 60 -1.47 11.31 6.97
CA TYR A 60 -0.30 10.58 7.42
C TYR A 60 -0.07 10.86 8.90
N VAL A 61 -0.09 9.82 9.72
CA VAL A 61 -0.02 9.96 11.18
C VAL A 61 1.36 9.58 11.68
N ALA A 62 2.02 10.52 12.37
CA ALA A 62 3.03 10.18 13.35
C ALA A 62 2.25 9.87 14.62
N ASP A 63 1.81 8.63 14.78
CA ASP A 63 0.95 8.22 15.89
C ASP A 63 1.77 8.15 17.19
N GLU A 64 1.90 9.32 17.83
CA GLU A 64 2.68 9.52 19.06
C GLU A 64 2.07 8.79 20.27
N GLU A 65 0.77 8.48 20.21
CA GLU A 65 0.04 7.75 21.25
C GLU A 65 0.19 6.22 21.09
N GLN A 66 0.80 5.78 19.99
CA GLN A 66 0.94 4.36 19.59
C GLN A 66 -0.39 3.64 19.43
N ASP A 67 -1.45 4.38 19.14
CA ASP A 67 -2.67 3.75 18.64
C ASP A 67 -2.31 2.99 17.35
N ASP A 68 -3.02 1.90 17.09
CA ASP A 68 -2.76 1.11 15.90
C ASP A 68 -1.26 0.68 15.72
N SER A 69 -0.56 0.42 16.84
CA SER A 69 0.88 0.13 16.86
C SER A 69 1.77 1.18 16.15
N GLY A 70 1.37 2.45 16.21
CA GLY A 70 2.03 3.54 15.47
C GLY A 70 1.38 3.82 14.11
N GLY A 71 0.07 3.58 13.97
CA GLY A 71 -0.67 3.80 12.72
C GLY A 71 -0.32 2.81 11.60
N VAL A 72 -0.06 1.53 11.91
CA VAL A 72 0.39 0.56 10.91
C VAL A 72 -0.65 0.26 9.84
N HIS A 73 -1.94 0.23 10.20
CA HIS A 73 -3.04 0.06 9.26
C HIS A 73 -3.34 1.36 8.53
N VAL A 74 -3.28 2.50 9.22
CA VAL A 74 -3.49 3.82 8.58
C VAL A 74 -2.41 4.10 7.55
N ASN A 75 -1.14 4.13 7.96
CA ASN A 75 -0.02 4.47 7.08
C ASN A 75 0.31 3.40 6.02
N SER A 76 -0.39 2.25 6.04
CA SER A 76 -0.33 1.24 4.97
C SER A 76 -0.77 1.81 3.62
N GLY A 77 -1.71 2.77 3.63
CA GLY A 77 -2.28 3.40 2.44
C GLY A 77 -1.23 3.92 1.46
N VAL A 78 -0.09 4.41 1.95
CA VAL A 78 0.98 4.96 1.11
C VAL A 78 1.57 3.89 0.18
N ASN A 79 1.86 2.70 0.70
CA ASN A 79 2.43 1.62 -0.09
C ASN A 79 1.34 0.83 -0.82
N ASN A 80 0.12 0.76 -0.28
CA ASN A 80 -1.03 0.24 -1.02
C ASN A 80 -1.27 1.02 -2.31
N LYS A 81 -1.22 2.37 -2.24
CA LYS A 81 -1.30 3.24 -3.42
C LYS A 81 -0.15 3.00 -4.39
N ALA A 82 1.06 2.80 -3.89
CA ALA A 82 2.21 2.47 -4.73
C ALA A 82 2.04 1.14 -5.46
N ALA A 83 1.54 0.10 -4.78
CA ALA A 83 1.30 -1.21 -5.37
C ALA A 83 0.25 -1.15 -6.50
N TYR A 84 -0.85 -0.43 -6.26
CA TYR A 84 -1.86 -0.12 -7.27
C TYR A 84 -1.23 0.55 -8.51
N LEU A 85 -0.47 1.63 -8.30
CA LEU A 85 0.16 2.39 -9.40
C LEU A 85 1.19 1.55 -10.16
N LEU A 86 1.97 0.73 -9.47
CA LEU A 86 2.93 -0.17 -10.11
C LEU A 86 2.24 -1.25 -10.93
N THR A 87 1.05 -1.70 -10.51
CA THR A 87 0.30 -2.77 -11.18
C THR A 87 -0.45 -2.24 -12.39
N ASP A 88 -1.34 -1.28 -12.17
CA ASP A 88 -2.31 -0.81 -13.18
C ASP A 88 -1.85 0.48 -13.88
N GLY A 89 -0.87 1.18 -13.31
CA GLY A 89 -0.46 2.50 -13.78
C GLY A 89 -1.43 3.59 -13.36
N GLY A 90 -1.13 4.81 -13.79
CA GLY A 90 -1.99 5.98 -13.54
C GLY A 90 -1.19 7.26 -13.40
N SER A 91 -1.90 8.35 -13.13
CA SER A 91 -1.28 9.64 -12.83
C SER A 91 -1.45 9.95 -11.35
N PHE A 92 -0.34 10.22 -10.66
CA PHE A 92 -0.35 10.53 -9.24
C PHE A 92 0.76 11.53 -8.91
N ASN A 93 0.46 12.54 -8.10
CA ASN A 93 1.42 13.56 -7.67
C ASN A 93 2.21 14.22 -8.84
N GLY A 94 1.52 14.48 -9.97
CA GLY A 94 2.13 15.05 -11.17
C GLY A 94 3.05 14.10 -11.96
N GLN A 95 3.12 12.83 -11.57
CA GLN A 95 3.88 11.80 -12.25
C GLN A 95 2.94 10.82 -12.96
N THR A 96 3.35 10.36 -14.14
CA THR A 96 2.67 9.26 -14.84
C THR A 96 3.43 7.97 -14.59
N VAL A 97 2.77 6.98 -14.02
CA VAL A 97 3.30 5.64 -13.76
C VAL A 97 2.76 4.70 -14.83
N SER A 98 3.65 3.99 -15.52
CA SER A 98 3.27 2.91 -16.43
C SER A 98 3.10 1.63 -15.64
N GLY A 99 1.91 1.02 -15.73
CA GLY A 99 1.64 -0.26 -15.08
C GLY A 99 2.55 -1.37 -15.60
N LEU A 100 3.06 -2.18 -14.68
CA LEU A 100 3.90 -3.34 -14.94
C LEU A 100 3.08 -4.63 -15.06
N GLY A 101 1.84 -4.62 -14.54
CA GLY A 101 0.96 -5.78 -14.42
C GLY A 101 1.27 -6.66 -13.21
N VAL A 102 0.26 -7.44 -12.81
CA VAL A 102 0.25 -8.27 -11.58
C VAL A 102 1.49 -9.17 -11.46
N ASP A 103 1.84 -9.91 -12.52
CA ASP A 103 2.96 -10.87 -12.48
C ASP A 103 4.30 -10.24 -12.12
N LYS A 104 4.57 -9.04 -12.63
CA LYS A 104 5.85 -8.34 -12.38
C LYS A 104 5.85 -7.73 -10.99
N VAL A 105 4.72 -7.17 -10.56
CA VAL A 105 4.59 -6.56 -9.23
C VAL A 105 4.66 -7.62 -8.14
N ALA A 106 4.01 -8.77 -8.31
CA ALA A 106 4.09 -9.88 -7.36
C ALA A 106 5.54 -10.34 -7.14
N LYS A 107 6.32 -10.49 -8.21
CA LYS A 107 7.76 -10.83 -8.13
C LYS A 107 8.58 -9.74 -7.45
N LEU A 108 8.29 -8.47 -7.76
CA LEU A 108 8.98 -7.33 -7.16
C LEU A 108 8.73 -7.27 -5.64
N TYR A 109 7.48 -7.37 -5.20
CA TYR A 109 7.13 -7.33 -3.77
C TYR A 109 7.69 -8.55 -3.03
N TYR A 110 7.66 -9.74 -3.63
CA TYR A 110 8.26 -10.94 -3.05
C TYR A 110 9.78 -10.80 -2.86
N GLU A 111 10.48 -10.24 -3.84
CA GLU A 111 11.93 -9.97 -3.74
C GLU A 111 12.23 -8.96 -2.64
N VAL A 112 11.44 -7.87 -2.57
CA VAL A 112 11.59 -6.84 -1.55
C VAL A 112 11.40 -7.44 -0.15
N GLU A 113 10.33 -8.20 0.08
CA GLU A 113 10.04 -8.82 1.38
C GLU A 113 11.08 -9.87 1.78
N SER A 114 11.45 -10.76 0.85
CA SER A 114 12.28 -11.93 1.17
C SER A 114 13.76 -11.59 1.32
N ASN A 115 14.25 -10.60 0.57
CA ASN A 115 15.69 -10.40 0.40
C ASN A 115 16.19 -8.99 0.73
N LEU A 116 15.32 -7.97 0.76
CA LEU A 116 15.75 -6.57 0.92
C LEU A 116 15.29 -5.93 2.25
N LEU A 117 14.10 -6.28 2.72
CA LEU A 117 13.57 -5.74 3.97
C LEU A 117 14.23 -6.40 5.18
N THR A 118 14.41 -5.60 6.23
CA THR A 118 14.80 -6.05 7.57
C THR A 118 13.75 -5.58 8.58
N SER A 119 13.84 -6.05 9.82
CA SER A 119 12.91 -5.63 10.88
C SER A 119 12.96 -4.13 11.20
N GLY A 120 14.00 -3.41 10.74
CA GLY A 120 14.14 -1.96 10.92
C GLY A 120 13.87 -1.14 9.65
N SER A 121 13.33 -1.75 8.59
CA SER A 121 13.02 -1.04 7.34
C SER A 121 11.89 -0.02 7.52
N ASP A 122 12.04 1.15 6.89
CA ASP A 122 11.09 2.28 6.96
C ASP A 122 10.98 2.97 5.60
N TYR A 123 9.92 3.77 5.42
CA TYR A 123 9.83 4.66 4.27
C TYR A 123 10.89 5.76 4.41
N PRO A 124 11.76 5.95 3.40
CA PRO A 124 12.76 6.99 3.49
C PRO A 124 12.06 8.35 3.53
N ILE A 125 12.13 9.01 4.69
CA ILE A 125 11.61 10.36 4.84
C ILE A 125 12.49 11.32 4.05
N SER A 126 11.94 11.94 3.01
CA SER A 126 12.62 13.03 2.32
C SER A 126 12.46 14.31 3.14
N THR A 127 13.12 14.40 4.28
CA THR A 127 13.30 15.67 4.98
C THR A 127 14.30 16.50 4.19
N THR A 128 13.86 17.54 3.48
CA THR A 128 14.67 18.75 3.36
C THR A 128 14.77 19.37 4.76
N GLY A 129 15.60 18.80 5.63
CA GLY A 129 15.71 19.20 7.03
C GLY A 129 16.16 18.08 7.97
N SER A 130 17.46 17.77 7.94
CA SER A 130 18.24 17.18 9.05
C SER A 130 17.72 15.89 9.73
N GLY A 131 18.21 14.75 9.25
CA GLY A 131 19.00 13.86 10.12
C GLY A 131 18.34 12.57 10.63
N ARG A 132 18.29 11.54 9.77
CA ARG A 132 19.03 10.26 9.92
C ARG A 132 18.66 9.33 8.76
N ARG A 133 19.62 9.10 7.88
CA ARG A 133 19.54 8.12 6.80
C ARG A 133 19.70 6.72 7.39
N ALA A 134 18.80 5.80 7.05
CA ALA A 134 19.18 4.39 6.95
C ALA A 134 19.78 4.22 5.53
N SER A 135 21.11 4.15 5.47
CA SER A 135 21.84 3.58 4.33
C SER A 135 22.03 2.10 4.63
N THR A 136 22.01 1.28 3.58
CA THR A 136 22.71 -0.01 3.53
C THR A 136 24.11 0.10 4.10
#